data_AF-H9F0Q6-F1
#
_entry.id   AF-H9F0Q6-F1
#
_cell.length_a   1.000
_cell.length_b   1.000
_cell.length_c   1.000
_cell.angle_alpha   90.00
_cell.angle_beta   90.00
_cell.angle_gamma   90.00
#
_symmetry.space_group_name_H-M   'P 1'
#
loop_
_entity.id
_entity.type
_entity.pdbx_description
1 polymer ?
#
loop_
_entity_poly.entity_id
_entity_poly.type
_entity_poly.pdbx_seq_one_letter_code
_entity_poly.pdbx_strand_id
1 'polypeptide(L)'
;MDALDASKLLDEELYSRQLYVLGSPAMQRIQGARVLVSGLQGLGAEVAKNLVLMGVGSLTLHDPHPTCWSDLAAQFLLSEQDLERSRAEASQELLAQLNRAVQVVVHTGDITEDLLLDFQVVVLTAAKLEEQLKVGTLCHKHGVCFLAADTRGLVGQLFCDFGEDFTVQDPTEAEPLTAAIQHISQGSPGILTLRKGANTHYFRDGDLVTFSGIEGMVELNDCDPRSIHVREDGSLEIGDTTTFSRYLRGGAITEVKRPKTVRHKSLDTALLQPHVVAQSSQEVHRAHCLHQAFCALHKFQHLHGRPPQPWDPVDAETVVGLAQDL
;
A
#
# COMPACT_ATOMS: atom_id res chain seq x y z
N MET A 1 -16.62 -20.67 31.63
CA MET A 1 -15.31 -20.82 30.97
C MET A 1 -15.61 -21.53 29.67
N ASP A 2 -15.74 -20.75 28.61
CA ASP A 2 -15.68 -21.09 27.18
C ASP A 2 -16.14 -19.84 26.41
N ALA A 3 -15.28 -18.82 26.49
CA ALA A 3 -15.26 -17.70 25.55
C ALA A 3 -14.05 -17.95 24.65
N LEU A 4 -14.17 -18.96 23.79
CA LEU A 4 -13.22 -19.20 22.71
C LEU A 4 -13.52 -18.18 21.62
N ASP A 5 -12.81 -17.05 21.73
CA ASP A 5 -12.08 -16.39 20.66
C ASP A 5 -12.56 -16.74 19.24
N ALA A 6 -13.71 -16.18 18.86
CA ALA A 6 -14.08 -16.09 17.45
C ALA A 6 -13.23 -14.98 16.82
N SER A 7 -11.94 -15.25 16.61
CA SER A 7 -11.20 -14.54 15.56
C SER A 7 -12.10 -14.66 14.33
N LYS A 8 -12.56 -13.54 13.75
CA LYS A 8 -13.35 -13.57 12.51
C LYS A 8 -12.53 -14.36 11.50
N LEU A 9 -12.88 -15.63 11.31
CA LEU A 9 -12.20 -16.51 10.37
C LEU A 9 -12.33 -15.83 9.00
N LEU A 10 -11.19 -15.67 8.33
CA LEU A 10 -11.12 -15.10 7.00
C LEU A 10 -12.09 -15.87 6.09
N ASP A 11 -13.05 -15.17 5.50
CA ASP A 11 -13.99 -15.76 4.57
C ASP A 11 -13.27 -16.06 3.24
N GLU A 12 -12.72 -17.26 3.14
CA GLU A 12 -11.96 -17.69 1.97
C GLU A 12 -12.80 -17.78 0.69
N GLU A 13 -14.12 -17.93 0.80
CA GLU A 13 -15.01 -17.95 -0.36
C GLU A 13 -15.19 -16.53 -0.91
N LEU A 14 -15.51 -15.57 -0.03
CA LEU A 14 -15.65 -14.15 -0.41
C LEU A 14 -14.33 -13.58 -0.95
N TYR A 15 -13.21 -13.86 -0.28
CA TYR A 15 -11.90 -13.28 -0.59
C TYR A 15 -11.02 -14.16 -1.49
N SER A 16 -11.54 -15.26 -2.05
CA SER A 16 -10.77 -16.25 -2.83
C SER A 16 -9.83 -15.60 -3.85
N ARG A 17 -10.33 -14.66 -4.67
CA ARG A 17 -9.53 -13.98 -5.69
C ARG A 17 -8.49 -13.00 -5.12
N GLN A 18 -8.80 -12.36 -3.99
CA GLN A 18 -7.88 -11.46 -3.31
C GLN A 18 -6.76 -12.24 -2.62
N LEU A 19 -7.04 -13.43 -2.10
CA LEU A 19 -6.05 -14.30 -1.45
C LEU A 19 -4.93 -14.75 -2.40
N TYR A 20 -5.24 -14.97 -3.68
CA TYR A 20 -4.21 -15.27 -4.69
C TYR A 20 -3.27 -14.10 -4.98
N VAL A 21 -3.68 -12.85 -4.67
CA VAL A 21 -2.88 -11.65 -4.93
C VAL A 21 -2.12 -11.22 -3.67
N LEU A 22 -2.80 -11.19 -2.53
CA LEU A 22 -2.26 -10.64 -1.28
C LEU A 22 -1.71 -11.71 -0.33
N GLY A 23 -2.21 -12.94 -0.42
CA GLY A 23 -1.93 -14.00 0.54
C GLY A 23 -2.66 -13.81 1.88
N SER A 24 -2.84 -14.92 2.59
CA SER A 24 -3.54 -14.94 3.88
C SER A 24 -2.90 -14.04 4.96
N PRO A 25 -1.56 -13.96 5.11
CA PRO A 25 -0.94 -13.08 6.12
C PRO A 25 -1.25 -11.60 5.91
N ALA A 26 -1.28 -11.13 4.66
CA ALA A 26 -1.64 -9.74 4.37
C ALA A 26 -3.12 -9.48 4.61
N MET A 27 -4.01 -10.40 4.21
CA MET A 27 -5.45 -10.28 4.46
C MET A 27 -5.78 -10.21 5.95
N GLN A 28 -5.10 -11.01 6.79
CA GLN A 28 -5.27 -10.93 8.25
C GLN A 28 -4.89 -9.55 8.81
N ARG A 29 -3.80 -8.96 8.30
CA ARG A 29 -3.40 -7.59 8.68
C ARG A 29 -4.42 -6.54 8.22
N ILE A 30 -4.96 -6.69 7.01
CA ILE A 30 -5.99 -5.81 6.45
C ILE A 30 -7.26 -5.86 7.32
N GLN A 31 -7.74 -7.04 7.70
CA GLN A 31 -8.92 -7.22 8.55
C GLN A 31 -8.76 -6.63 9.96
N GLY A 32 -7.53 -6.42 10.43
CA GLY A 32 -7.24 -5.72 11.69
C GLY A 32 -7.07 -4.20 11.55
N ALA A 33 -7.02 -3.67 10.31
CA ALA A 33 -6.69 -2.27 10.07
C ALA A 33 -7.89 -1.33 10.31
N ARG A 34 -7.63 -0.23 11.02
CA ARG A 34 -8.53 0.90 11.18
C ARG A 34 -8.07 2.04 10.27
N VAL A 35 -8.94 2.46 9.36
CA VAL A 35 -8.63 3.47 8.35
C VAL A 35 -9.57 4.66 8.48
N LEU A 36 -9.02 5.87 8.41
CA LEU A 36 -9.78 7.12 8.26
C LEU A 36 -9.69 7.61 6.82
N VAL A 37 -10.83 7.92 6.21
CA VAL A 37 -10.90 8.63 4.92
C VAL A 37 -11.59 9.97 5.13
N SER A 38 -10.87 11.07 4.87
CA SER A 38 -11.39 12.43 4.92
C SER A 38 -11.60 12.99 3.51
N GLY A 39 -12.77 13.57 3.27
CA GLY A 39 -13.21 14.03 1.95
C GLY A 39 -13.86 12.89 1.17
N LEU A 40 -15.17 13.02 0.91
CA LEU A 40 -16.02 12.02 0.27
C LEU A 40 -16.63 12.55 -1.04
N GLN A 41 -15.84 13.33 -1.80
CA GLN A 41 -16.09 13.56 -3.22
C GLN A 41 -15.84 12.27 -4.04
N GLY A 42 -15.95 12.32 -5.36
CA GLY A 42 -15.79 11.12 -6.21
C GLY A 42 -14.52 10.30 -5.94
N LEU A 43 -13.37 10.95 -5.73
CA LEU A 43 -12.11 10.26 -5.38
C LEU A 43 -12.18 9.55 -4.03
N GLY A 44 -12.66 10.25 -3.00
CA GLY A 44 -12.81 9.68 -1.66
C GLY A 44 -13.80 8.51 -1.62
N ALA A 45 -14.89 8.59 -2.38
CA ALA A 45 -15.87 7.52 -2.53
C ALA A 45 -15.27 6.26 -3.19
N GLU A 46 -14.44 6.43 -4.23
CA GLU A 46 -13.71 5.32 -4.85
C GLU A 46 -12.72 4.65 -3.88
N VAL A 47 -11.97 5.45 -3.13
CA VAL A 47 -11.06 4.95 -2.08
C VAL A 47 -11.84 4.18 -1.02
N ALA A 48 -12.92 4.76 -0.49
CA ALA A 48 -13.77 4.14 0.52
C ALA A 48 -14.37 2.81 0.04
N LYS A 49 -14.93 2.78 -1.17
CA LYS A 49 -15.45 1.55 -1.80
C LYS A 49 -14.37 0.47 -1.83
N ASN A 50 -13.18 0.79 -2.33
CA ASN A 50 -12.11 -0.20 -2.47
C ASN A 50 -11.62 -0.71 -1.11
N LEU A 51 -11.52 0.14 -0.09
CA LEU A 51 -11.15 -0.28 1.27
C LEU A 51 -12.20 -1.22 1.89
N VAL A 52 -13.49 -0.93 1.70
CA VAL A 52 -14.57 -1.82 2.16
C VAL A 52 -14.53 -3.16 1.42
N LEU A 53 -14.36 -3.16 0.10
CA LEU A 53 -14.26 -4.39 -0.70
C LEU A 53 -12.98 -5.19 -0.41
N MET A 54 -11.89 -4.53 0.01
CA MET A 54 -10.67 -5.17 0.50
C MET A 54 -10.83 -5.81 1.88
N GLY A 55 -11.89 -5.48 2.63
CA GLY A 55 -12.17 -6.10 3.92
C GLY A 55 -11.34 -5.52 5.07
N VAL A 56 -11.08 -4.20 5.09
CA VAL A 56 -10.45 -3.56 6.26
C VAL A 56 -11.27 -3.79 7.54
N GLY A 57 -10.64 -3.77 8.71
CA GLY A 57 -11.35 -3.98 9.99
C GLY A 57 -12.44 -2.93 10.24
N SER A 58 -12.07 -1.66 10.11
CA SER A 58 -13.01 -0.55 10.17
C SER A 58 -12.62 0.60 9.25
N LEU A 59 -13.61 1.21 8.63
CA LEU A 59 -13.49 2.43 7.85
C LEU A 59 -14.26 3.57 8.52
N THR A 60 -13.56 4.60 8.96
CA THR A 60 -14.19 5.85 9.43
C THR A 60 -14.20 6.87 8.30
N LEU A 61 -15.38 7.42 8.02
CA LEU A 61 -15.61 8.45 7.02
C LEU A 61 -15.68 9.81 7.72
N HIS A 62 -15.00 10.80 7.16
CA HIS A 62 -15.08 12.18 7.61
C HIS A 62 -15.31 13.10 6.41
N ASP A 63 -16.45 13.76 6.35
CA ASP A 63 -16.67 14.87 5.43
C ASP A 63 -17.80 15.75 5.96
N PRO A 64 -17.48 16.90 6.57
CA PRO A 64 -18.47 17.77 7.17
C PRO A 64 -19.25 18.56 6.11
N HIS A 65 -18.85 18.53 4.84
CA HIS A 65 -19.49 19.33 3.81
C HIS A 65 -20.80 18.68 3.33
N PRO A 66 -21.81 19.51 3.03
CA PRO A 66 -23.04 19.05 2.42
C PRO A 66 -22.79 18.54 1.01
N THR A 67 -23.57 17.54 0.60
CA THR A 67 -23.68 17.08 -0.78
C THR A 67 -24.19 18.21 -1.67
N CYS A 68 -23.51 18.44 -2.77
CA CYS A 68 -23.91 19.42 -3.77
C CYS A 68 -23.99 18.80 -5.17
N TRP A 69 -24.60 19.54 -6.10
CA TRP A 69 -24.82 19.07 -7.48
C TRP A 69 -23.54 18.61 -8.19
N SER A 70 -22.40 19.28 -7.98
CA SER A 70 -21.15 18.89 -8.63
C SER A 70 -20.61 17.55 -8.13
N ASP A 71 -20.97 17.12 -6.91
CA ASP A 71 -20.52 15.82 -6.38
C ASP A 71 -21.15 14.67 -7.17
N LEU A 72 -22.41 14.80 -7.60
CA LEU A 72 -23.17 13.76 -8.32
C LEU A 72 -22.56 13.38 -9.67
N ALA A 73 -21.62 14.18 -10.21
CA ALA A 73 -20.93 13.88 -11.45
C ALA A 73 -19.98 12.67 -11.34
N ALA A 74 -19.43 12.40 -10.16
CA ALA A 74 -18.43 11.35 -9.95
C ALA A 74 -18.64 10.54 -8.65
N GLN A 75 -19.44 11.05 -7.71
CA GLN A 75 -19.74 10.38 -6.45
C GLN A 75 -20.97 9.47 -6.63
N PHE A 76 -20.71 8.19 -6.93
CA PHE A 76 -21.72 7.18 -7.27
C PHE A 76 -22.56 6.63 -6.09
N LEU A 77 -22.24 7.01 -4.85
CA LEU A 77 -22.98 6.69 -3.63
C LEU A 77 -24.03 7.76 -3.30
N LEU A 78 -24.02 8.90 -3.99
CA LEU A 78 -24.93 10.01 -3.72
C LEU A 78 -26.01 10.10 -4.80
N SER A 79 -27.18 10.56 -4.40
CA SER A 79 -28.30 10.86 -5.28
C SER A 79 -28.82 12.28 -5.06
N GLU A 80 -29.77 12.73 -5.90
CA GLU A 80 -30.44 14.02 -5.70
C GLU A 80 -31.16 14.11 -4.34
N GLN A 81 -31.53 12.98 -3.74
CA GLN A 81 -32.18 12.94 -2.43
C GLN A 81 -31.20 13.25 -1.29
N ASP A 82 -29.90 13.21 -1.57
CA ASP A 82 -28.84 13.42 -0.58
C ASP A 82 -28.31 14.85 -0.55
N LEU A 83 -28.78 15.72 -1.44
CA LEU A 83 -28.43 17.13 -1.46
C LEU A 83 -28.59 17.74 -0.06
N GLU A 84 -27.63 18.58 0.33
CA GLU A 84 -27.55 19.24 1.64
C GLU A 84 -27.21 18.34 2.83
N ARG A 85 -27.32 17.01 2.72
CA ARG A 85 -26.85 16.06 3.75
C ARG A 85 -25.32 15.94 3.71
N SER A 86 -24.68 15.65 4.84
CA SER A 86 -23.24 15.36 4.87
C SER A 86 -22.90 14.25 3.87
N ARG A 87 -21.86 14.45 3.06
CA ARG A 87 -21.38 13.43 2.10
C ARG A 87 -20.99 12.13 2.79
N ALA A 88 -20.41 12.22 4.00
CA ALA A 88 -20.04 11.05 4.78
C ALA A 88 -21.27 10.30 5.32
N GLU A 89 -22.24 11.01 5.90
CA GLU A 89 -23.48 10.42 6.41
C GLU A 89 -24.32 9.77 5.30
N ALA A 90 -24.46 10.44 4.16
CA ALA A 90 -25.20 9.91 3.01
C ALA A 90 -24.54 8.65 2.40
N SER A 91 -23.21 8.56 2.47
CA SER A 91 -22.46 7.43 1.91
C SER A 91 -22.39 6.20 2.82
N GLN A 92 -22.61 6.36 4.13
CA GLN A 92 -22.31 5.33 5.14
C GLN A 92 -23.07 4.02 4.90
N GLU A 93 -24.37 4.10 4.66
CA GLU A 93 -25.23 2.92 4.56
C GLU A 93 -24.86 2.08 3.33
N LEU A 94 -24.72 2.72 2.17
CA LEU A 94 -24.37 2.05 0.92
C LEU A 94 -22.98 1.42 0.99
N LEU A 95 -22.00 2.09 1.60
CA LEU A 95 -20.68 1.51 1.83
C LEU A 95 -20.77 0.29 2.76
N ALA A 96 -21.49 0.37 3.87
CA ALA A 96 -21.64 -0.74 4.80
C ALA A 96 -22.31 -1.98 4.15
N GLN A 97 -23.17 -1.77 3.15
CA GLN A 97 -23.82 -2.85 2.40
C GLN A 97 -22.85 -3.63 1.48
N LEU A 98 -21.74 -3.00 1.03
CA LEU A 98 -20.78 -3.65 0.13
C LEU A 98 -20.05 -4.82 0.78
N ASN A 99 -19.77 -4.72 2.09
CA ASN A 99 -19.10 -5.77 2.84
C ASN A 99 -19.45 -5.71 4.33
N ARG A 100 -20.32 -6.62 4.77
CA ARG A 100 -20.81 -6.67 6.17
C ARG A 100 -19.73 -7.02 7.19
N ALA A 101 -18.55 -7.50 6.76
CA ALA A 101 -17.44 -7.77 7.66
C ALA A 101 -16.74 -6.49 8.14
N VAL A 102 -16.84 -5.40 7.36
CA VAL A 102 -16.20 -4.10 7.60
C VAL A 102 -17.13 -3.20 8.40
N GLN A 103 -16.62 -2.63 9.49
CA GLN A 103 -17.36 -1.62 10.25
C GLN A 103 -17.19 -0.24 9.60
N VAL A 104 -18.27 0.33 9.04
CA VAL A 104 -18.25 1.68 8.46
C VAL A 104 -18.88 2.67 9.44
N VAL A 105 -18.11 3.68 9.87
CA VAL A 105 -18.52 4.69 10.86
C VAL A 105 -18.36 6.09 10.28
N VAL A 106 -19.15 7.06 10.73
CA VAL A 106 -19.00 8.48 10.38
C VAL A 106 -18.49 9.25 11.58
N HIS A 107 -17.46 10.07 11.35
CA HIS A 107 -16.97 11.05 12.32
C HIS A 107 -17.42 12.45 11.88
N THR A 108 -18.08 13.17 12.78
CA THR A 108 -18.67 14.51 12.52
C THR A 108 -17.88 15.66 13.14
N GLY A 109 -16.89 15.36 14.00
CA GLY A 109 -16.05 16.36 14.65
C GLY A 109 -14.80 16.72 13.85
N ASP A 110 -14.00 17.64 14.39
CA ASP A 110 -12.70 17.97 13.82
C ASP A 110 -11.73 16.79 13.87
N ILE A 111 -10.76 16.78 12.95
CA ILE A 111 -9.62 15.87 12.99
C ILE A 111 -8.61 16.39 14.03
N THR A 112 -8.59 15.73 15.20
CA THR A 112 -7.68 16.02 16.31
C THR A 112 -6.50 15.05 16.33
N GLU A 113 -5.43 15.40 17.06
CA GLU A 113 -4.29 14.50 17.27
C GLU A 113 -4.72 13.20 17.95
N ASP A 114 -5.56 13.27 18.99
CA ASP A 114 -6.08 12.09 19.69
C ASP A 114 -6.87 11.15 18.78
N LEU A 115 -7.70 11.71 17.88
CA LEU A 115 -8.44 10.93 16.90
C LEU A 115 -7.51 10.17 15.96
N LEU A 116 -6.43 10.80 15.49
CA LEU A 116 -5.52 10.19 14.52
C LEU A 116 -4.81 8.96 15.08
N LEU A 117 -4.57 8.92 16.40
CA LEU A 117 -3.94 7.79 17.09
C LEU A 117 -4.81 6.51 17.08
N ASP A 118 -6.11 6.64 16.80
CA ASP A 118 -7.01 5.50 16.61
C ASP A 118 -6.89 4.84 15.23
N PHE A 119 -6.07 5.36 14.32
CA PHE A 119 -5.96 4.83 12.97
C PHE A 119 -4.56 4.31 12.68
N GLN A 120 -4.48 3.25 11.87
CA GLN A 120 -3.22 2.82 11.28
C GLN A 120 -2.94 3.56 9.97
N VAL A 121 -4.01 3.93 9.24
CA VAL A 121 -3.93 4.60 7.95
C VAL A 121 -4.91 5.77 7.91
N VAL A 122 -4.45 6.92 7.45
CA VAL A 122 -5.24 8.13 7.24
C VAL A 122 -5.09 8.56 5.79
N VAL A 123 -6.22 8.70 5.10
CA VAL A 123 -6.29 9.17 3.72
C VAL A 123 -7.02 10.51 3.69
N LEU A 124 -6.38 11.54 3.16
CA LEU A 124 -7.03 12.81 2.85
C LEU A 124 -7.25 12.94 1.35
N THR A 125 -8.46 13.33 0.97
CA THR A 125 -8.78 13.70 -0.41
C THR A 125 -9.45 15.07 -0.47
N ALA A 126 -9.16 15.86 -1.51
CA ALA A 126 -9.72 17.19 -1.71
C ALA A 126 -9.53 18.17 -0.52
N ALA A 127 -8.53 17.91 0.33
CA ALA A 127 -8.23 18.72 1.51
C ALA A 127 -7.37 19.93 1.13
N LYS A 128 -7.49 21.03 1.88
CA LYS A 128 -6.61 22.19 1.71
C LYS A 128 -5.19 21.84 2.15
N LEU A 129 -4.18 22.52 1.58
CA LEU A 129 -2.78 22.22 1.88
C LEU A 129 -2.45 22.39 3.36
N GLU A 130 -3.05 23.39 4.02
CA GLU A 130 -2.85 23.64 5.45
C GLU A 130 -3.35 22.47 6.31
N GLU A 131 -4.47 21.86 5.91
CA GLU A 131 -5.01 20.68 6.56
C GLU A 131 -4.15 19.44 6.27
N GLN A 132 -3.72 19.26 5.01
CA GLN A 132 -2.81 18.18 4.63
C GLN A 132 -1.49 18.26 5.42
N LEU A 133 -0.91 19.44 5.57
CA LEU A 133 0.29 19.67 6.37
C LEU A 133 0.05 19.38 7.86
N LYS A 134 -1.03 19.92 8.44
CA LYS A 134 -1.37 19.68 9.85
C LYS A 134 -1.53 18.19 10.16
N VAL A 135 -2.35 17.49 9.39
CA VAL A 135 -2.64 16.07 9.60
C VAL A 135 -1.41 15.22 9.24
N GLY A 136 -0.73 15.50 8.13
CA GLY A 136 0.45 14.78 7.69
C GLY A 136 1.59 14.85 8.71
N THR A 137 1.88 16.02 9.27
CA THR A 137 2.89 16.17 10.34
C THR A 137 2.53 15.37 11.59
N LEU A 138 1.26 15.38 12.00
CA LEU A 138 0.80 14.59 13.15
C LEU A 138 0.89 13.09 12.89
N CYS A 139 0.49 12.63 11.70
CA CYS A 139 0.58 11.22 11.33
C CYS A 139 2.04 10.75 11.29
N HIS A 140 2.94 11.49 10.65
CA HIS A 140 4.37 11.18 10.59
C HIS A 140 4.99 11.07 11.98
N LYS A 141 4.69 12.04 12.87
CA LYS A 141 5.18 12.06 14.26
C LYS A 141 4.79 10.80 15.05
N HIS A 142 3.60 10.25 14.82
CA HIS A 142 3.09 9.11 15.59
C HIS A 142 3.18 7.76 14.85
N GLY A 143 3.80 7.72 13.66
CA GLY A 143 3.91 6.51 12.87
C GLY A 143 2.57 6.02 12.29
N VAL A 144 1.59 6.92 12.12
CA VAL A 144 0.35 6.63 11.40
C VAL A 144 0.64 6.79 9.90
N CYS A 145 0.30 5.78 9.09
CA CYS A 145 0.50 5.87 7.64
C CYS A 145 -0.43 6.94 7.06
N PHE A 146 0.13 7.88 6.31
CA PHE A 146 -0.58 9.01 5.75
C PHE A 146 -0.55 8.97 4.22
N LEU A 147 -1.71 9.19 3.61
CA LEU A 147 -1.85 9.36 2.17
C LEU A 147 -2.64 10.63 1.89
N ALA A 148 -2.21 11.39 0.89
CA ALA A 148 -2.96 12.51 0.34
C ALA A 148 -3.14 12.30 -1.16
N ALA A 149 -4.37 12.41 -1.64
CA ALA A 149 -4.68 12.23 -3.06
C ALA A 149 -5.65 13.30 -3.54
N ASP A 150 -5.34 13.93 -4.67
CA ASP A 150 -6.19 14.95 -5.27
C ASP A 150 -6.32 14.75 -6.78
N THR A 151 -7.48 15.09 -7.31
CA THR A 151 -7.74 15.16 -8.76
C THR A 151 -8.17 16.57 -9.16
N ARG A 152 -7.65 17.04 -10.30
CA ARG A 152 -7.97 18.34 -10.89
C ARG A 152 -8.22 18.14 -12.38
N GLY A 153 -9.45 17.76 -12.73
CA GLY A 153 -9.80 17.41 -14.12
C GLY A 153 -9.02 16.18 -14.59
N LEU A 154 -8.13 16.36 -15.56
CA LEU A 154 -7.35 15.27 -16.19
C LEU A 154 -6.02 14.95 -15.48
N VAL A 155 -5.67 15.68 -14.42
CA VAL A 155 -4.44 15.45 -13.66
C VAL A 155 -4.76 15.05 -12.23
N GLY A 156 -3.88 14.26 -11.64
CA GLY A 156 -3.99 13.84 -10.24
C GLY A 156 -2.63 13.80 -9.58
N GLN A 157 -2.63 13.84 -8.26
CA GLN A 157 -1.46 13.62 -7.42
C GLN A 157 -1.78 12.56 -6.37
N LEU A 158 -0.75 11.80 -5.98
CA LEU A 158 -0.77 10.88 -4.85
C LEU A 158 0.53 11.06 -4.08
N PHE A 159 0.39 11.29 -2.78
CA PHE A 159 1.48 11.34 -1.83
C PHE A 159 1.31 10.23 -0.80
N CYS A 160 2.40 9.55 -0.46
CA CYS A 160 2.43 8.49 0.54
C CYS A 160 3.56 8.76 1.55
N ASP A 161 3.22 8.67 2.82
CA ASP A 161 4.16 8.73 3.93
C ASP A 161 3.84 7.63 4.94
N PHE A 162 4.68 6.59 4.96
CA PHE A 162 4.53 5.46 5.87
C PHE A 162 5.49 5.52 7.06
N GLY A 163 6.06 6.71 7.33
CA GLY A 163 7.04 6.94 8.39
C GLY A 163 8.47 6.53 8.02
N GLU A 164 9.37 6.65 8.99
CA GLU A 164 10.81 6.45 8.80
C GLU A 164 11.23 4.97 8.76
N ASP A 165 10.43 4.06 9.33
CA ASP A 165 10.79 2.65 9.51
C ASP A 165 9.67 1.70 9.03
N PHE A 166 9.30 1.80 7.75
CA PHE A 166 8.29 0.92 7.16
C PHE A 166 8.91 -0.32 6.52
N THR A 167 8.56 -1.52 6.99
CA THR A 167 9.07 -2.79 6.44
C THR A 167 8.16 -3.33 5.33
N VAL A 168 8.67 -3.37 4.11
CA VAL A 168 8.08 -4.07 2.98
C VAL A 168 8.53 -5.53 3.04
N GLN A 169 7.60 -6.43 3.37
CA GLN A 169 7.89 -7.86 3.49
C GLN A 169 8.18 -8.50 2.12
N ASP A 170 7.38 -8.13 1.13
CA ASP A 170 7.55 -8.57 -0.25
C ASP A 170 7.79 -7.35 -1.17
N PRO A 171 9.05 -7.01 -1.50
CA PRO A 171 9.37 -5.85 -2.31
C PRO A 171 9.21 -6.10 -3.82
N THR A 172 8.90 -7.32 -4.27
CA THR A 172 8.79 -7.64 -5.69
C THR A 172 7.48 -8.37 -5.99
N GLU A 173 6.78 -8.02 -7.06
CA GLU A 173 5.54 -8.71 -7.45
C GLU A 173 5.78 -10.10 -8.06
N ALA A 174 7.04 -10.53 -8.23
CA ALA A 174 7.39 -11.81 -8.83
C ALA A 174 7.24 -12.97 -7.84
N GLU A 175 6.61 -14.08 -8.22
CA GLU A 175 6.57 -15.27 -7.34
C GLU A 175 7.99 -15.72 -6.95
N PRO A 176 8.24 -16.11 -5.68
CA PRO A 176 9.54 -16.62 -5.27
C PRO A 176 9.94 -17.83 -6.10
N LEU A 177 11.18 -17.81 -6.61
CA LEU A 177 11.67 -18.92 -7.44
C LEU A 177 11.65 -20.23 -6.64
N THR A 178 11.00 -21.25 -7.19
CA THR A 178 10.95 -22.59 -6.61
C THR A 178 11.46 -23.63 -7.59
N ALA A 179 12.35 -24.52 -7.13
CA ALA A 179 12.91 -25.57 -7.95
C ALA A 179 12.96 -26.92 -7.21
N ALA A 180 12.75 -28.01 -7.95
CA ALA A 180 12.83 -29.36 -7.41
C ALA A 180 14.29 -29.79 -7.21
N ILE A 181 14.57 -30.40 -6.06
CA ILE A 181 15.90 -30.88 -5.69
C ILE A 181 16.14 -32.24 -6.34
N GLN A 182 17.30 -32.41 -6.97
CA GLN A 182 17.77 -33.69 -7.48
C GLN A 182 18.59 -34.43 -6.41
N HIS A 183 19.56 -33.74 -5.81
CA HIS A 183 20.49 -34.31 -4.84
C HIS A 183 21.07 -33.24 -3.91
N ILE A 184 21.42 -33.63 -2.68
CA ILE A 184 22.16 -32.79 -1.73
C ILE A 184 23.34 -33.61 -1.17
N SER A 185 24.57 -33.09 -1.26
CA SER A 185 25.74 -33.73 -0.66
C SER A 185 25.88 -33.40 0.83
N GLN A 186 26.49 -34.33 1.58
CA GLN A 186 26.99 -34.07 2.94
C GLN A 186 28.42 -33.55 2.83
N GLY A 187 28.65 -32.29 3.17
CA GLY A 187 29.96 -31.65 3.04
C GLY A 187 29.98 -30.22 3.57
N SER A 188 31.15 -29.59 3.50
CA SER A 188 31.35 -28.18 3.84
C SER A 188 32.13 -27.49 2.71
N PRO A 189 31.46 -26.86 1.74
CA PRO A 189 30.00 -26.69 1.67
C PRO A 189 29.28 -27.94 1.17
N GLY A 190 28.03 -28.11 1.61
CA GLY A 190 27.05 -29.00 1.01
C GLY A 190 26.65 -28.47 -0.36
N ILE A 191 26.58 -29.37 -1.34
CA ILE A 191 26.30 -29.06 -2.74
C ILE A 191 24.92 -29.60 -3.09
N LEU A 192 24.04 -28.69 -3.52
CA LEU A 192 22.69 -29.00 -3.96
C LEU A 192 22.63 -28.96 -5.49
N THR A 193 22.10 -30.01 -6.08
CA THR A 193 21.87 -30.11 -7.52
C THR A 193 20.37 -29.99 -7.80
N LEU A 194 19.99 -29.08 -8.68
CA LEU A 194 18.61 -28.88 -9.11
C LEU A 194 18.23 -29.87 -10.21
N ARG A 195 16.97 -30.32 -10.20
CA ARG A 195 16.42 -31.12 -11.28
C ARG A 195 16.23 -30.24 -12.52
N LYS A 196 16.86 -30.61 -13.63
CA LYS A 196 16.74 -29.89 -14.91
C LYS A 196 15.31 -29.93 -15.43
N GLY A 197 14.67 -28.75 -15.60
CA GLY A 197 13.30 -28.56 -16.10
C GLY A 197 13.21 -27.41 -17.11
N ALA A 198 12.04 -27.22 -17.73
CA ALA A 198 11.83 -26.35 -18.90
C ALA A 198 11.87 -24.83 -18.63
N ASN A 199 11.84 -24.37 -17.37
CA ASN A 199 11.92 -22.94 -17.01
C ASN A 199 13.27 -22.65 -16.33
N THR A 200 14.22 -22.17 -17.11
CA THR A 200 15.59 -21.84 -16.70
C THR A 200 15.70 -20.38 -16.25
N HIS A 201 15.09 -20.05 -15.11
CA HIS A 201 15.49 -18.89 -14.33
C HIS A 201 16.17 -19.42 -13.07
N TYR A 202 17.50 -19.27 -13.03
CA TYR A 202 18.33 -19.74 -11.94
C TYR A 202 18.38 -18.69 -10.84
N PHE A 203 18.44 -19.18 -9.60
CA PHE A 203 18.86 -18.41 -8.44
C PHE A 203 20.16 -17.65 -8.73
N ARG A 204 20.36 -16.54 -8.03
CA ARG A 204 21.55 -15.70 -8.11
C ARG A 204 22.39 -15.85 -6.85
N ASP A 205 23.68 -15.53 -6.99
CA ASP A 205 24.60 -15.45 -5.86
C ASP A 205 24.07 -14.49 -4.79
N GLY A 206 24.00 -14.98 -3.55
CA GLY A 206 23.55 -14.19 -2.40
C GLY A 206 22.04 -14.25 -2.14
N ASP A 207 21.26 -14.91 -3.00
CA ASP A 207 19.84 -15.19 -2.76
C ASP A 207 19.69 -15.97 -1.45
N LEU A 208 18.61 -15.68 -0.72
CA LEU A 208 18.22 -16.46 0.46
C LEU A 208 17.24 -17.52 0.02
N VAL A 209 17.35 -18.70 0.61
CA VAL A 209 16.48 -19.83 0.30
C VAL A 209 16.08 -20.58 1.56
N THR A 210 14.95 -21.27 1.48
CA THR A 210 14.54 -22.31 2.43
C THR A 210 14.18 -23.58 1.67
N PHE A 211 13.96 -24.67 2.39
CA PHE A 211 13.69 -25.97 1.80
C PHE A 211 12.44 -26.61 2.40
N SER A 212 11.76 -27.44 1.61
CA SER A 212 10.62 -28.20 2.09
C SER A 212 10.53 -29.55 1.39
N GLY A 213 9.87 -30.52 2.03
CA GLY A 213 9.57 -31.82 1.43
C GLY A 213 10.78 -32.71 1.14
N ILE A 214 11.94 -32.44 1.77
CA ILE A 214 13.13 -33.28 1.64
C ILE A 214 12.95 -34.55 2.49
N GLU A 215 13.06 -35.73 1.88
CA GLU A 215 13.16 -37.00 2.59
C GLU A 215 14.64 -37.36 2.83
N GLY A 216 15.02 -37.52 4.10
CA GLY A 216 16.44 -37.54 4.53
C GLY A 216 17.04 -36.13 4.50
N MET A 217 18.06 -35.85 5.32
CA MET A 217 18.54 -34.47 5.53
C MET A 217 17.42 -33.51 5.95
N VAL A 218 16.54 -33.96 6.85
CA VAL A 218 15.33 -33.25 7.29
C VAL A 218 15.63 -31.95 8.04
N GLU A 219 16.86 -31.78 8.51
CA GLU A 219 17.37 -30.58 9.17
C GLU A 219 17.32 -29.34 8.26
N LEU A 220 17.20 -29.55 6.94
CA LEU A 220 17.00 -28.48 5.97
C LEU A 220 15.54 -28.04 5.80
N ASN A 221 14.56 -28.89 6.13
CA ASN A 221 13.15 -28.55 5.94
C ASN A 221 12.75 -27.42 6.91
N ASP A 222 12.12 -26.37 6.36
CA ASP A 222 11.65 -25.18 7.07
C ASP A 222 12.75 -24.50 7.89
N CYS A 223 14.01 -24.63 7.45
CA CYS A 223 15.14 -23.98 8.12
C CYS A 223 15.09 -22.46 7.93
N ASP A 224 15.77 -21.75 8.84
CA ASP A 224 16.01 -20.31 8.69
C ASP A 224 16.62 -20.01 7.32
N PRO A 225 16.23 -18.90 6.64
CA PRO A 225 16.71 -18.60 5.30
C PRO A 225 18.24 -18.54 5.23
N ARG A 226 18.83 -19.30 4.30
CA ARG A 226 20.29 -19.39 4.13
C ARG A 226 20.71 -18.80 2.80
N SER A 227 21.88 -18.16 2.78
CA SER A 227 22.44 -17.63 1.55
C SER A 227 23.09 -18.73 0.72
N ILE A 228 22.90 -18.67 -0.59
CA ILE A 228 23.50 -19.62 -1.53
C ILE A 228 24.59 -18.98 -2.39
N HIS A 229 25.53 -19.82 -2.83
CA HIS A 229 26.48 -19.49 -3.89
C HIS A 229 26.27 -20.42 -5.08
N VAL A 230 26.12 -19.85 -6.27
CA VAL A 230 25.83 -20.51 -7.54
C VAL A 230 27.16 -20.81 -8.23
N ARG A 231 27.41 -22.10 -8.47
CA ARG A 231 28.63 -22.57 -9.12
C ARG A 231 28.49 -22.48 -10.64
N GLU A 232 29.62 -22.50 -11.34
CA GLU A 232 29.67 -22.45 -12.82
C GLU A 232 28.88 -23.58 -13.50
N ASP A 233 28.74 -24.73 -12.83
CA ASP A 233 27.96 -25.88 -13.31
C ASP A 233 26.46 -25.79 -13.02
N GLY A 234 26.01 -24.71 -12.36
CA GLY A 234 24.63 -24.46 -11.95
C GLY A 234 24.21 -25.17 -10.65
N SER A 235 25.14 -25.85 -9.95
CA SER A 235 24.89 -26.36 -8.60
C SER A 235 25.01 -25.26 -7.55
N LEU A 236 24.35 -25.45 -6.40
CA LEU A 236 24.25 -24.46 -5.34
C LEU A 236 25.02 -24.91 -4.10
N GLU A 237 25.86 -24.05 -3.55
CA GLU A 237 26.47 -24.24 -2.23
C GLU A 237 25.51 -23.71 -1.16
N ILE A 238 25.15 -24.56 -0.19
CA ILE A 238 24.12 -24.25 0.83
C ILE A 238 24.68 -24.19 2.26
N GLY A 239 26.00 -24.07 2.40
CA GLY A 239 26.72 -24.09 3.68
C GLY A 239 26.98 -25.50 4.20
N ASP A 240 27.44 -25.63 5.45
CA ASP A 240 27.82 -26.92 6.02
C ASP A 240 26.60 -27.85 6.23
N THR A 241 26.72 -29.09 5.74
CA THR A 241 25.75 -30.19 5.87
C THR A 241 26.39 -31.46 6.44
N THR A 242 27.63 -31.38 6.95
CA THR A 242 28.39 -32.56 7.44
C THR A 242 27.72 -33.27 8.62
N THR A 243 27.03 -32.52 9.48
CA THR A 243 26.32 -33.03 10.67
C THR A 243 24.90 -33.49 10.37
N PHE A 244 24.39 -33.24 9.16
CA PHE A 244 23.01 -33.54 8.82
C PHE A 244 22.83 -35.00 8.44
N SER A 245 21.60 -35.47 8.52
CA SER A 245 21.20 -36.78 8.02
C SER A 245 21.46 -36.90 6.51
N ARG A 246 21.66 -38.14 6.04
CA ARG A 246 21.86 -38.37 4.60
C ARG A 246 20.59 -38.05 3.82
N TYR A 247 20.74 -37.28 2.73
CA TYR A 247 19.69 -37.05 1.76
C TYR A 247 19.25 -38.37 1.10
N LEU A 248 17.94 -38.61 1.02
CA LEU A 248 17.39 -39.79 0.34
C LEU A 248 16.78 -39.40 -1.00
N ARG A 249 15.82 -38.46 -1.01
CA ARG A 249 15.11 -38.02 -2.23
C ARG A 249 14.21 -36.80 -1.97
N GLY A 250 13.75 -36.21 -3.07
CA GLY A 250 12.66 -35.23 -3.05
C GLY A 250 13.08 -33.86 -2.54
N GLY A 251 12.06 -33.05 -2.29
CA GLY A 251 12.19 -31.70 -1.78
C GLY A 251 12.26 -30.61 -2.85
N ALA A 252 11.99 -29.40 -2.38
CA ALA A 252 12.04 -28.18 -3.15
C ALA A 252 12.90 -27.15 -2.40
N ILE A 253 13.61 -26.34 -3.18
CA ILE A 253 14.26 -25.11 -2.72
C ILE A 253 13.39 -23.94 -3.17
N THR A 254 13.15 -23.01 -2.27
CA THR A 254 12.30 -21.83 -2.51
C THR A 254 13.05 -20.57 -2.08
N GLU A 255 13.09 -19.59 -2.97
CA GLU A 255 13.64 -18.25 -2.69
C GLU A 255 12.88 -17.60 -1.54
N VAL A 256 13.61 -16.96 -0.64
CA VAL A 256 13.05 -16.15 0.43
C VAL A 256 13.42 -14.70 0.15
N LYS A 257 12.39 -13.89 -0.13
CA LYS A 257 12.57 -12.46 -0.37
C LYS A 257 12.99 -11.77 0.92
N ARG A 258 13.97 -10.86 0.82
CA ARG A 258 14.44 -10.08 1.96
C ARG A 258 13.47 -8.94 2.24
N PRO A 259 12.91 -8.85 3.45
CA PRO A 259 12.17 -7.65 3.85
C PRO A 259 13.06 -6.43 3.71
N LYS A 260 12.51 -5.35 3.13
CA LYS A 260 13.22 -4.09 2.94
C LYS A 260 12.57 -3.01 3.77
N THR A 261 13.34 -2.38 4.64
CA THR A 261 12.90 -1.16 5.32
C THR A 261 13.03 0.02 4.36
N VAL A 262 11.95 0.77 4.21
CA VAL A 262 11.88 2.02 3.44
C VAL A 262 11.57 3.17 4.38
N ARG A 263 12.13 4.33 4.05
CA ARG A 263 11.97 5.56 4.83
C ARG A 263 11.24 6.59 4.01
N HIS A 264 10.14 7.11 4.53
CA HIS A 264 9.40 8.21 3.91
C HIS A 264 9.73 9.54 4.60
N LYS A 265 9.71 10.62 3.81
CA LYS A 265 9.80 11.98 4.33
C LYS A 265 8.40 12.47 4.67
N SER A 266 8.28 13.31 5.69
CA SER A 266 7.04 14.03 5.97
C SER A 266 6.61 14.90 4.78
N LEU A 267 5.31 15.21 4.70
CA LEU A 267 4.74 16.01 3.60
C LEU A 267 5.44 17.37 3.44
N ASP A 268 5.72 18.08 4.53
CA ASP A 268 6.39 19.39 4.49
C ASP A 268 7.77 19.31 3.82
N THR A 269 8.54 18.25 4.12
CA THR A 269 9.86 18.05 3.56
C THR A 269 9.76 17.53 2.11
N ALA A 270 8.80 16.65 1.83
CA ALA A 270 8.57 16.12 0.49
C ALA A 270 8.06 17.18 -0.50
N LEU A 271 7.34 18.21 -0.05
CA LEU A 271 6.93 19.33 -0.89
C LEU A 271 8.13 20.13 -1.42
N LEU A 272 9.18 20.27 -0.60
CA LEU A 272 10.42 20.95 -0.98
C LEU A 272 11.36 20.05 -1.79
N GLN A 273 11.34 18.75 -1.52
CA GLN A 273 12.23 17.77 -2.15
C GLN A 273 11.45 16.49 -2.54
N PRO A 274 10.63 16.55 -3.60
CA PRO A 274 9.77 15.44 -3.98
C PRO A 274 10.59 14.27 -4.49
N HIS A 275 10.28 13.07 -4.00
CA HIS A 275 10.76 11.82 -4.57
C HIS A 275 9.72 11.29 -5.56
N VAL A 276 10.04 11.32 -6.85
CA VAL A 276 9.14 10.88 -7.92
C VAL A 276 9.39 9.42 -8.29
N VAL A 277 8.32 8.63 -8.32
CA VAL A 277 8.34 7.27 -8.89
C VAL A 277 8.00 7.37 -10.37
N ALA A 278 9.00 7.16 -11.24
CA ALA A 278 8.85 7.25 -12.70
C ALA A 278 9.80 6.28 -13.41
N GLN A 279 9.41 5.81 -14.60
CA GLN A 279 10.17 4.84 -15.38
C GLN A 279 11.06 5.50 -16.45
N SER A 280 10.80 6.77 -16.77
CA SER A 280 11.55 7.53 -17.78
C SER A 280 11.88 8.95 -17.35
N SER A 281 12.90 9.54 -17.96
CA SER A 281 13.28 10.95 -17.73
C SER A 281 12.18 11.93 -18.12
N GLN A 282 11.38 11.60 -19.14
CA GLN A 282 10.24 12.40 -19.58
C GLN A 282 9.13 12.40 -18.53
N GLU A 283 8.85 11.25 -17.92
CA GLU A 283 7.89 11.14 -16.81
C GLU A 283 8.36 11.92 -15.58
N VAL A 284 9.65 11.84 -15.25
CA VAL A 284 10.25 12.63 -14.15
C VAL A 284 10.04 14.13 -14.39
N HIS A 285 10.36 14.62 -15.60
CA HIS A 285 10.16 16.03 -15.93
C HIS A 285 8.69 16.44 -15.81
N ARG A 286 7.77 15.64 -16.36
CA ARG A 286 6.33 15.88 -16.27
C ARG A 286 5.84 15.90 -14.81
N ALA A 287 6.32 14.98 -13.98
CA ALA A 287 5.94 14.90 -12.57
C ALA A 287 6.41 16.14 -11.80
N HIS A 288 7.62 16.65 -12.04
CA HIS A 288 8.08 17.90 -11.43
C HIS A 288 7.26 19.11 -11.87
N CYS A 289 6.89 19.21 -13.16
CA CYS A 289 6.00 20.27 -13.62
C CYS A 289 4.62 20.19 -12.96
N LEU A 290 4.06 18.98 -12.82
CA LEU A 290 2.78 18.77 -12.13
C LEU A 290 2.88 19.11 -10.64
N HIS A 291 3.96 18.72 -9.98
CA HIS A 291 4.23 19.07 -8.58
C HIS A 291 4.17 20.59 -8.37
N GLN A 292 4.88 21.36 -9.20
CA GLN A 292 4.83 22.82 -9.16
C GLN A 292 3.42 23.36 -9.45
N ALA A 293 2.70 22.78 -10.41
CA ALA A 293 1.34 23.17 -10.73
C ALA A 293 0.36 22.94 -9.56
N PHE A 294 0.44 21.80 -8.87
CA PHE A 294 -0.38 21.52 -7.68
C PHE A 294 -0.05 22.49 -6.53
N CYS A 295 1.23 22.77 -6.27
CA CYS A 295 1.64 23.78 -5.29
C CYS A 295 1.06 25.17 -5.64
N ALA A 296 1.13 25.56 -6.92
CA ALA A 296 0.56 26.81 -7.40
C ALA A 296 -0.97 26.85 -7.26
N LEU A 297 -1.67 25.74 -7.52
CA LEU A 297 -3.13 25.63 -7.34
C LEU A 297 -3.53 25.77 -5.86
N HIS A 298 -2.77 25.18 -4.94
CA HIS A 298 -3.01 25.38 -3.51
C HIS A 298 -2.78 26.85 -3.10
N LYS A 299 -1.70 27.47 -3.57
CA LYS A 299 -1.41 28.89 -3.31
C LYS A 299 -2.49 29.81 -3.91
N PHE A 300 -2.97 29.52 -5.12
CA PHE A 300 -4.10 30.23 -5.73
C PHE A 300 -5.34 30.13 -4.85
N GLN A 301 -5.70 28.91 -4.43
CA GLN A 301 -6.89 28.67 -3.61
C GLN A 301 -6.79 29.36 -2.24
N HIS A 302 -5.59 29.42 -1.65
CA HIS A 302 -5.33 30.16 -0.42
C HIS A 302 -5.57 31.68 -0.60
N LEU A 303 -5.05 32.27 -1.67
CA LEU A 303 -5.15 33.71 -1.94
C LEU A 303 -6.55 34.16 -2.35
N HIS A 304 -7.26 33.34 -3.13
CA HIS A 304 -8.54 33.72 -3.74
C HIS A 304 -9.76 33.07 -3.07
N GLY A 305 -9.57 32.11 -2.17
CA GLY A 305 -10.66 31.38 -1.50
C GLY A 305 -11.46 30.45 -2.40
N ARG A 306 -11.05 30.26 -3.67
CA ARG A 306 -11.72 29.43 -4.67
C ARG A 306 -10.69 28.77 -5.61
N PRO A 307 -11.02 27.66 -6.29
CA PRO A 307 -10.21 27.18 -7.40
C PRO A 307 -10.26 28.16 -8.60
N PRO A 308 -9.30 28.06 -9.54
CA PRO A 308 -9.35 28.74 -10.83
C PRO A 308 -10.66 28.43 -11.57
N GLN A 309 -11.26 29.44 -12.20
CA GLN A 309 -12.46 29.25 -13.00
C GLN A 309 -12.13 28.53 -14.32
N PRO A 310 -12.99 27.62 -14.79
CA PRO A 310 -12.81 26.98 -16.08
C PRO A 310 -12.72 28.01 -17.21
N TRP A 311 -11.67 27.90 -18.03
CA TRP A 311 -11.43 28.75 -19.21
C TRP A 311 -11.22 30.24 -18.93
N ASP A 312 -10.94 30.62 -17.67
CA ASP A 312 -10.61 32.02 -17.35
C ASP A 312 -9.10 32.28 -17.60
N PRO A 313 -8.75 33.20 -18.54
CA PRO A 313 -7.37 33.46 -18.89
C PRO A 313 -6.58 34.17 -17.78
N VAL A 314 -7.24 34.98 -16.95
CA VAL A 314 -6.59 35.73 -15.87
C VAL A 314 -6.20 34.79 -14.74
N ASP A 315 -7.11 33.90 -14.34
CA ASP A 315 -6.83 32.85 -13.37
C ASP A 315 -5.72 31.91 -13.87
N ALA A 316 -5.74 31.54 -15.15
CA ALA A 316 -4.71 30.70 -15.75
C ALA A 316 -3.33 31.36 -15.72
N GLU A 317 -3.22 32.63 -16.14
CA GLU A 317 -1.97 33.41 -16.04
C GLU A 317 -1.51 33.57 -14.59
N THR A 318 -2.44 33.77 -13.66
CA THR A 318 -2.14 33.89 -12.23
C THR A 318 -1.53 32.59 -11.68
N VAL A 319 -2.08 31.43 -12.04
CA VAL A 319 -1.52 30.12 -11.63
C VAL A 319 -0.13 29.90 -12.23
N VAL A 320 0.09 30.29 -13.49
CA VAL A 320 1.42 30.21 -14.13
C VAL A 320 2.43 31.11 -13.40
N GLY A 321 2.07 32.35 -13.08
CA GLY A 321 2.93 33.26 -12.30
C GLY A 321 3.27 32.69 -10.92
N LEU A 322 2.26 32.17 -10.22
CA LEU A 322 2.44 31.47 -8.94
C LEU A 322 3.40 30.28 -9.03
N ALA A 323 3.36 29.52 -10.12
CA ALA A 323 4.24 28.37 -10.33
C ALA A 323 5.69 28.78 -10.65
N GLN A 324 5.89 29.93 -11.30
CA GLN A 324 7.22 30.48 -11.60
C GLN A 324 7.92 31.05 -10.36
N ASP A 325 7.14 31.50 -9.37
CA ASP A 325 7.65 32.07 -8.11
C ASP A 325 8.02 31.01 -7.05
N LEU A 326 7.75 29.72 -7.31
CA LEU A 326 8.03 28.59 -6.42
C LEU A 326 9.37 27.93 -6.75
#